data_AF-A0A0D3L3X5-F1
#
_entry.id   AF-A0A0D3L3X5-F1
#
_cell.length_a   1.000
_cell.length_b   1.000
_cell.length_c   1.000
_cell.angle_alpha   90.00
_cell.angle_beta   90.00
_cell.angle_gamma   90.00
#
_symmetry.space_group_name_H-M   'P 1'
#
loop_
_entity.id
_entity.type
_entity.pdbx_description
1 polymer ?
#
loop_
_entity_poly.entity_id
_entity_poly.type
_entity_poly.pdbx_seq_one_letter_code
_entity_poly.pdbx_strand_id
1 'polypeptide(L)'
;TSFTFLRQELPVRLANIMKEINLLPDRVLGTPSVQLVQSWYVQSLLDIMVFLDKDPEDQRTLSQFTEALVTIRNRHNDVVPTMAQGVLEYKDAYGDDPVSNQNIQYFLDRFYLSRISIRMLINQHTLIFDGSTNPAHPKHIGSIDPNCCISEVVKDAYDMAKLLCDKYYMASPELEIQEINASNSKQPIHMVYVPSHLYHMLFELFKNAMRATVESHESSLVLPPVKVMVALGEEDLSIKMSDRGGGVPLRKIEQLFSYMYSTAPTPQPGTGGTPLAGFGYGLPISRLYAKYFQGDLQLFSMEGFGTDAVIYLK
;
A
#
# COMPACT_ATOMS: atom_id res chain seq x y z
N THR A 1 -22.72 -12.62 13.68
CA THR A 1 -22.72 -11.28 13.04
C THR A 1 -21.55 -11.05 12.08
N SER A 2 -20.28 -11.18 12.50
CA SER A 2 -19.14 -11.00 11.57
C SER A 2 -19.08 -12.10 10.48
N PHE A 3 -19.21 -13.37 10.87
CA PHE A 3 -19.30 -14.51 9.93
C PHE A 3 -20.40 -14.31 8.88
N THR A 4 -21.63 -14.01 9.33
CA THR A 4 -22.79 -13.84 8.44
C THR A 4 -22.57 -12.71 7.44
N PHE A 5 -21.99 -11.59 7.87
CA PHE A 5 -21.63 -10.49 6.97
C PHE A 5 -20.56 -10.91 5.95
N LEU A 6 -19.45 -11.50 6.41
CA LEU A 6 -18.30 -11.79 5.55
C LEU A 6 -18.53 -12.93 4.55
N ARG A 7 -19.33 -13.94 4.91
CA ARG A 7 -19.69 -15.01 3.97
C ARG A 7 -20.52 -14.52 2.78
N GLN A 8 -21.08 -13.31 2.86
CA GLN A 8 -21.86 -12.66 1.79
C GLN A 8 -21.03 -11.57 1.10
N GLU A 9 -20.39 -10.69 1.90
CA GLU A 9 -19.66 -9.54 1.39
C GLU A 9 -18.37 -9.94 0.64
N LEU A 10 -17.61 -10.93 1.13
CA LEU A 10 -16.37 -11.35 0.48
C LEU A 10 -16.61 -11.95 -0.91
N PRO A 11 -17.58 -12.87 -1.11
CA PRO A 11 -17.95 -13.34 -2.46
C PRO A 11 -18.37 -12.22 -3.39
N VAL A 12 -19.12 -11.23 -2.89
CA VAL A 12 -19.52 -10.05 -3.68
C VAL A 12 -18.30 -9.28 -4.16
N ARG A 13 -17.35 -8.95 -3.28
CA ARG A 13 -16.13 -8.22 -3.67
C ARG A 13 -15.25 -9.00 -4.62
N LEU A 14 -15.05 -10.30 -4.35
CA LEU A 14 -14.28 -11.20 -5.21
C LEU A 14 -14.91 -11.30 -6.60
N ALA A 15 -16.21 -11.55 -6.69
CA ALA A 15 -16.90 -11.68 -7.97
C ALA A 15 -16.89 -10.39 -8.78
N ASN A 16 -17.10 -9.23 -8.15
CA ASN A 16 -17.02 -7.93 -8.83
C ASN A 16 -15.65 -7.72 -9.45
N ILE A 17 -14.56 -7.92 -8.69
CA ILE A 17 -13.23 -7.70 -9.25
C ILE A 17 -12.83 -8.78 -10.27
N MET A 18 -13.27 -10.03 -10.10
CA MET A 18 -13.08 -11.08 -11.12
C MET A 18 -13.76 -10.74 -12.44
N LYS A 19 -14.93 -10.09 -12.41
CA LYS A 19 -15.58 -9.60 -13.62
C LYS A 19 -14.75 -8.53 -14.32
N GLU A 20 -14.15 -7.61 -13.57
CA GLU A 20 -13.26 -6.59 -14.13
C GLU A 20 -11.96 -7.17 -14.68
N ILE A 21 -11.39 -8.20 -14.04
CA ILE A 21 -10.23 -8.94 -14.59
C ILE A 21 -10.57 -9.44 -15.99
N ASN A 22 -11.75 -10.05 -16.18
CA ASN A 22 -12.18 -10.59 -17.47
C ASN A 22 -12.48 -9.53 -18.54
N LEU A 23 -12.47 -8.23 -18.18
CA LEU A 23 -12.61 -7.11 -19.12
C LEU A 23 -11.27 -6.53 -19.56
N LEU A 24 -10.16 -7.02 -19.01
CA LEU A 24 -8.82 -6.67 -19.52
C LEU A 24 -8.65 -7.15 -20.96
N PRO A 25 -7.76 -6.51 -21.74
CA PRO A 25 -7.42 -6.98 -23.08
C PRO A 25 -6.95 -8.44 -23.05
N ASP A 26 -7.36 -9.24 -24.05
CA ASP A 26 -6.97 -10.66 -24.16
C ASP A 26 -5.45 -10.88 -24.08
N ARG A 27 -4.68 -9.91 -24.57
CA ARG A 27 -3.21 -9.91 -24.50
C ARG A 27 -2.67 -9.87 -23.07
N VAL A 28 -3.35 -9.16 -22.17
CA VAL A 28 -3.03 -9.09 -20.74
C VAL A 28 -3.58 -10.33 -20.02
N LEU A 29 -4.81 -10.76 -20.34
CA LEU A 29 -5.41 -11.98 -19.79
C LEU A 29 -4.63 -13.25 -20.16
N GLY A 30 -3.97 -13.24 -21.31
CA GLY A 30 -3.14 -14.34 -21.79
C GLY A 30 -1.82 -14.51 -21.06
N THR A 31 -1.41 -13.56 -20.20
CA THR A 31 -0.12 -13.65 -19.51
C THR A 31 -0.20 -14.66 -18.34
N PRO A 32 0.81 -15.53 -18.18
CA PRO A 32 0.79 -16.57 -17.13
C PRO A 32 0.55 -16.01 -15.73
N SER A 33 1.13 -14.84 -15.43
CA SER A 33 1.00 -14.22 -14.11
C SER A 33 -0.43 -13.72 -13.83
N VAL A 34 -1.13 -13.17 -14.82
CA VAL A 34 -2.54 -12.75 -14.65
C VAL A 34 -3.45 -13.96 -14.48
N GLN A 35 -3.23 -15.03 -15.23
CA GLN A 35 -3.98 -16.29 -15.09
C GLN A 35 -3.78 -16.93 -13.71
N LEU A 36 -2.56 -16.89 -13.18
CA LEU A 36 -2.25 -17.38 -11.85
C LEU A 36 -3.06 -16.61 -10.79
N VAL A 37 -3.08 -15.28 -10.87
CA VAL A 37 -3.88 -14.46 -9.95
C VAL A 37 -5.37 -14.76 -10.10
N GLN A 38 -5.88 -14.86 -11.33
CA GLN A 38 -7.27 -15.23 -11.57
C GLN A 38 -7.64 -16.57 -10.90
N SER A 39 -6.75 -17.57 -10.99
CA SER A 39 -6.94 -18.88 -10.34
C SER A 39 -7.04 -18.77 -8.81
N TRP A 40 -6.25 -17.88 -8.19
CA TRP A 40 -6.31 -17.64 -6.75
C TRP A 40 -7.63 -17.00 -6.32
N TYR A 41 -8.17 -16.07 -7.11
CA TYR A 41 -9.47 -15.45 -6.84
C TYR A 41 -10.61 -16.45 -7.00
N VAL A 42 -10.58 -17.30 -8.05
CA VAL A 42 -11.56 -18.38 -8.24
C VAL A 42 -11.54 -19.32 -7.04
N GLN A 43 -10.36 -19.79 -6.63
CA GLN A 43 -10.25 -20.71 -5.49
C GLN A 43 -10.76 -20.05 -4.20
N SER A 44 -10.39 -18.80 -3.93
CA SER A 44 -10.88 -18.08 -2.76
C SER A 44 -12.38 -17.87 -2.76
N LEU A 45 -13.00 -17.65 -3.93
CA LEU A 45 -14.45 -17.56 -4.03
C LEU A 45 -15.11 -18.89 -3.67
N LEU A 46 -14.63 -20.00 -4.25
CA LEU A 46 -15.14 -21.34 -3.97
C LEU A 46 -14.98 -21.71 -2.49
N ASP A 47 -13.83 -21.40 -1.89
CA ASP A 47 -13.54 -21.66 -0.48
C ASP A 47 -14.53 -20.93 0.45
N ILE A 48 -15.04 -19.75 0.07
CA ILE A 48 -16.03 -19.03 0.89
C ILE A 48 -17.45 -19.52 0.61
N MET A 49 -17.75 -19.91 -0.64
CA MET A 49 -19.09 -20.34 -1.04
C MET A 49 -19.59 -21.57 -0.25
N VAL A 50 -18.68 -22.44 0.23
CA VAL A 50 -19.07 -23.60 1.07
C VAL A 50 -19.71 -23.20 2.41
N PHE A 51 -19.59 -21.94 2.83
CA PHE A 51 -20.11 -21.41 4.09
C PHE A 51 -21.47 -20.72 3.96
N LEU A 52 -22.01 -20.56 2.75
CA LEU A 52 -23.26 -19.81 2.51
C LEU A 52 -24.45 -20.38 3.29
N ASP A 53 -24.62 -21.70 3.26
CA ASP A 53 -25.74 -22.40 3.90
C ASP A 53 -25.38 -23.00 5.26
N LYS A 54 -24.20 -22.66 5.82
CA LYS A 54 -23.77 -23.18 7.12
C LYS A 54 -24.46 -22.46 8.27
N ASP A 55 -24.67 -23.18 9.37
CA ASP A 55 -25.28 -22.66 10.58
C ASP A 55 -24.35 -21.66 11.30
N PRO A 56 -24.76 -20.39 11.51
CA PRO A 56 -23.95 -19.39 12.21
C PRO A 56 -23.81 -19.62 13.71
N GLU A 57 -24.58 -20.54 14.31
CA GLU A 57 -24.48 -20.90 15.74
C GLU A 57 -23.49 -22.06 16.00
N ASP A 58 -23.09 -22.80 14.96
CA ASP A 58 -22.13 -23.90 15.08
C ASP A 58 -20.69 -23.39 15.22
N GLN A 59 -20.11 -23.57 16.41
CA GLN A 59 -18.75 -23.14 16.72
C GLN A 59 -17.69 -23.77 15.81
N ARG A 60 -17.92 -25.00 15.31
CA ARG A 60 -16.99 -25.64 14.36
C ARG A 60 -16.98 -24.93 13.02
N THR A 61 -18.16 -24.57 12.52
CA THR A 61 -18.30 -23.74 11.31
C THR A 61 -17.56 -22.42 11.47
N LEU A 62 -17.69 -21.74 12.61
CA LEU A 62 -17.00 -20.47 12.86
C LEU A 62 -15.47 -20.62 12.88
N SER A 63 -14.94 -21.66 13.53
CA SER A 63 -13.49 -21.93 13.54
C SER A 63 -12.95 -22.22 12.14
N GLN A 64 -13.63 -23.09 11.40
CA GLN A 64 -13.26 -23.44 10.02
C GLN A 64 -13.31 -22.24 9.08
N PHE A 65 -14.25 -21.31 9.31
CA PHE A 65 -14.33 -20.08 8.54
C PHE A 65 -13.10 -19.19 8.78
N THR A 66 -12.70 -18.98 10.03
CA THR A 66 -11.49 -18.22 10.37
C THR A 66 -10.25 -18.83 9.72
N GLU A 67 -10.09 -20.15 9.79
CA GLU A 67 -9.00 -20.88 9.13
C GLU A 67 -9.00 -20.68 7.61
N ALA A 68 -10.18 -20.77 6.96
CA ALA A 68 -10.31 -20.51 5.53
C ALA A 68 -9.90 -19.08 5.17
N LEU A 69 -10.27 -18.08 5.98
CA LEU A 69 -9.85 -16.69 5.78
C LEU A 69 -8.32 -16.52 5.90
N VAL A 70 -7.67 -17.22 6.84
CA VAL A 70 -6.21 -17.24 6.97
C VAL A 70 -5.58 -17.86 5.73
N THR A 71 -6.11 -18.99 5.23
CA THR A 71 -5.64 -19.61 3.99
C THR A 71 -5.76 -18.66 2.78
N ILE A 72 -6.90 -17.97 2.66
CA ILE A 72 -7.14 -17.00 1.59
C ILE A 72 -6.15 -15.83 1.68
N ARG A 73 -5.94 -15.28 2.88
CA ARG A 73 -4.95 -14.21 3.11
C ARG A 73 -3.57 -14.64 2.65
N ASN A 74 -3.14 -15.84 3.02
CA ASN A 74 -1.82 -16.37 2.68
C ASN A 74 -1.68 -16.61 1.18
N ARG A 75 -2.69 -17.18 0.52
CA ARG A 75 -2.74 -17.38 -0.94
C ARG A 75 -2.59 -16.06 -1.70
N HIS A 76 -3.14 -14.97 -1.15
CA HIS A 76 -3.16 -13.66 -1.80
C HIS A 76 -1.94 -12.78 -1.45
N ASN A 77 -0.94 -13.28 -0.72
CA ASN A 77 0.22 -12.49 -0.30
C ASN A 77 0.98 -11.88 -1.49
N ASP A 78 1.21 -12.68 -2.53
CA ASP A 78 2.03 -12.29 -3.69
C ASP A 78 1.24 -11.70 -4.86
N VAL A 79 -0.05 -11.39 -4.67
CA VAL A 79 -0.89 -10.82 -5.74
C VAL A 79 -0.33 -9.52 -6.33
N VAL A 80 0.27 -8.64 -5.52
CA VAL A 80 0.86 -7.39 -6.01
C VAL A 80 2.04 -7.65 -6.96
N PRO A 81 3.12 -8.33 -6.53
CA PRO A 81 4.24 -8.61 -7.41
C PRO A 81 3.85 -9.51 -8.60
N THR A 82 2.96 -10.48 -8.43
CA THR A 82 2.51 -11.34 -9.55
C THR A 82 1.70 -10.53 -10.59
N MET A 83 0.79 -9.66 -10.17
CA MET A 83 0.09 -8.80 -11.15
C MET A 83 1.04 -7.83 -11.86
N ALA A 84 2.01 -7.25 -11.13
CA ALA A 84 3.03 -6.39 -11.74
C ALA A 84 3.86 -7.16 -12.79
N GLN A 85 4.22 -8.41 -12.49
CA GLN A 85 4.89 -9.31 -13.42
C GLN A 85 4.04 -9.59 -14.66
N GLY A 86 2.73 -9.80 -14.52
CA GLY A 86 1.83 -10.01 -15.66
C GLY A 86 1.68 -8.79 -16.58
N VAL A 87 1.75 -7.59 -16.01
CA VAL A 87 1.77 -6.33 -16.77
C VAL A 87 3.11 -6.16 -17.49
N LEU A 88 4.23 -6.56 -16.87
CA LEU A 88 5.54 -6.58 -17.51
C LEU A 88 5.60 -7.58 -18.67
N GLU A 89 5.10 -8.81 -18.47
CA GLU A 89 4.99 -9.84 -19.51
C GLU A 89 4.23 -9.31 -20.74
N TYR A 90 3.14 -8.57 -20.51
CA TYR A 90 2.40 -7.90 -21.58
C TYR A 90 3.24 -6.83 -22.29
N LYS A 91 3.92 -5.96 -21.53
CA LYS A 91 4.74 -4.88 -22.08
C LYS A 91 5.90 -5.40 -22.93
N ASP A 92 6.56 -6.46 -22.47
CA ASP A 92 7.70 -7.07 -23.17
C ASP A 92 7.25 -7.75 -24.48
N ALA A 93 6.07 -8.35 -24.50
CA ALA A 93 5.55 -9.06 -25.67
C ALA A 93 4.92 -8.14 -26.73
N TYR A 94 4.24 -7.07 -26.31
CA TYR A 94 3.38 -6.27 -27.20
C TYR A 94 3.77 -4.78 -27.30
N GLY A 95 4.72 -4.33 -26.48
CA GLY A 95 5.16 -2.94 -26.45
C GLY A 95 4.20 -2.01 -25.71
N ASP A 96 4.39 -0.71 -25.95
CA ASP A 96 3.66 0.36 -25.26
C ASP A 96 2.48 0.84 -26.13
N ASP A 97 1.24 0.69 -25.63
CA ASP A 97 0.03 1.15 -26.29
C ASP A 97 -0.75 2.11 -25.37
N PRO A 98 -0.91 3.40 -25.73
CA PRO A 98 -1.53 4.39 -24.86
C PRO A 98 -2.96 4.05 -24.41
N VAL A 99 -3.77 3.45 -25.29
CA VAL A 99 -5.16 3.09 -24.98
C VAL A 99 -5.19 1.93 -23.98
N SER A 100 -4.41 0.88 -24.23
CA SER A 100 -4.28 -0.25 -23.31
C SER A 100 -3.71 0.19 -21.96
N ASN A 101 -2.75 1.11 -21.94
CA ASN A 101 -2.18 1.65 -20.71
C ASN A 101 -3.21 2.38 -19.84
N GLN A 102 -4.10 3.17 -20.43
CA GLN A 102 -5.17 3.83 -19.69
C GLN A 102 -6.15 2.80 -19.09
N ASN A 103 -6.50 1.77 -19.86
CA ASN A 103 -7.39 0.70 -19.38
C ASN A 103 -6.75 -0.12 -18.26
N ILE A 104 -5.46 -0.46 -18.40
CA ILE A 104 -4.69 -1.17 -17.37
C ILE A 104 -4.56 -0.30 -16.12
N GLN A 105 -4.28 0.99 -16.25
CA GLN A 105 -4.19 1.92 -15.11
C GLN A 105 -5.51 1.96 -14.33
N TYR A 106 -6.62 2.19 -15.03
CA TYR A 106 -7.95 2.22 -14.42
C TYR A 106 -8.29 0.90 -13.71
N PHE A 107 -8.00 -0.23 -14.35
CA PHE A 107 -8.21 -1.54 -13.76
C PHE A 107 -7.35 -1.75 -12.51
N LEU A 108 -6.04 -1.46 -12.56
CA LEU A 108 -5.11 -1.71 -11.45
C LEU A 108 -5.46 -0.86 -10.22
N ASP A 109 -5.87 0.40 -10.40
CA ASP A 109 -6.33 1.25 -9.30
C ASP A 109 -7.51 0.58 -8.57
N ARG A 110 -8.51 0.08 -9.30
CA ARG A 110 -9.69 -0.60 -8.75
C ARG A 110 -9.37 -1.97 -8.16
N PHE A 111 -8.51 -2.73 -8.83
CA PHE A 111 -8.07 -4.04 -8.41
C PHE A 111 -7.34 -3.99 -7.07
N TYR A 112 -6.37 -3.09 -6.93
CA TYR A 112 -5.61 -2.97 -5.70
C TYR A 112 -6.45 -2.35 -4.57
N LEU A 113 -7.35 -1.41 -4.86
CA LEU A 113 -8.28 -0.89 -3.85
C LEU A 113 -9.24 -1.98 -3.35
N SER A 114 -9.79 -2.79 -4.26
CA SER A 114 -10.62 -3.96 -3.92
C SER A 114 -9.85 -4.93 -3.03
N ARG A 115 -8.59 -5.23 -3.37
CA ARG A 115 -7.72 -6.11 -2.57
C ARG A 115 -7.43 -5.54 -1.19
N ILE A 116 -7.11 -4.25 -1.06
CA ILE A 116 -6.93 -3.58 0.25
C ILE A 116 -8.19 -3.78 1.10
N SER A 117 -9.36 -3.61 0.50
CA SER A 117 -10.65 -3.76 1.19
C SER A 117 -10.91 -5.20 1.66
N ILE A 118 -10.60 -6.20 0.82
CA ILE A 118 -10.75 -7.63 1.15
C ILE A 118 -9.79 -7.98 2.30
N ARG A 119 -8.53 -7.53 2.21
CA ARG A 119 -7.53 -7.75 3.27
C ARG A 119 -7.92 -7.07 4.57
N MET A 120 -8.52 -5.87 4.53
CA MET A 120 -9.06 -5.19 5.71
C MET A 120 -10.12 -6.04 6.42
N LEU A 121 -11.11 -6.54 5.66
CA LEU A 121 -12.18 -7.37 6.22
C LEU A 121 -11.66 -8.68 6.83
N ILE A 122 -10.78 -9.37 6.11
CA ILE A 122 -10.17 -10.62 6.59
C ILE A 122 -9.34 -10.36 7.85
N ASN A 123 -8.49 -9.34 7.84
CA ASN A 123 -7.64 -9.01 8.98
C ASN A 123 -8.46 -8.68 10.22
N GLN A 124 -9.51 -7.85 10.10
CA GLN A 124 -10.39 -7.55 11.23
C GLN A 124 -11.00 -8.81 11.82
N HIS A 125 -11.52 -9.73 10.99
CA HIS A 125 -12.09 -10.98 11.50
C HIS A 125 -11.04 -11.84 12.21
N THR A 126 -9.90 -12.09 11.55
CA THR A 126 -8.86 -12.96 12.11
C THR A 126 -8.29 -12.38 13.40
N LEU A 127 -7.97 -11.09 13.45
CA LEU A 127 -7.34 -10.48 14.63
C LEU A 127 -8.28 -10.40 15.85
N ILE A 128 -9.60 -10.40 15.63
CA ILE A 128 -10.59 -10.34 16.72
C ILE A 128 -10.97 -11.76 17.18
N PHE A 129 -11.06 -12.73 16.27
CA PHE A 129 -11.68 -14.04 16.55
C PHE A 129 -10.72 -15.24 16.54
N ASP A 130 -9.45 -15.09 16.14
CA ASP A 130 -8.44 -16.17 16.12
C ASP A 130 -7.92 -16.54 17.53
N GLY A 131 -8.51 -15.99 18.60
CA GLY A 131 -8.15 -16.29 19.99
C GLY A 131 -6.78 -15.78 20.43
N SER A 132 -5.97 -15.26 19.50
CA SER A 132 -4.69 -14.62 19.76
C SER A 132 -4.90 -13.12 19.98
N THR A 133 -4.96 -12.68 21.25
CA THR A 133 -4.73 -11.26 21.54
C THR A 133 -3.35 -10.92 21.03
N ASN A 134 -3.23 -10.01 20.06
CA ASN A 134 -1.93 -9.57 19.56
C ASN A 134 -1.12 -9.02 20.75
N PRO A 135 -0.10 -9.76 21.26
CA PRO A 135 0.57 -9.38 22.48
C PRO A 135 1.36 -8.08 22.31
N ALA A 136 1.75 -7.76 21.06
CA ALA A 136 2.44 -6.52 20.73
C ALA A 136 1.52 -5.30 20.79
N HIS A 137 0.22 -5.47 20.55
CA HIS A 137 -0.74 -4.36 20.48
C HIS A 137 -2.09 -4.71 21.13
N PRO A 138 -2.13 -4.90 22.46
CA PRO A 138 -3.33 -5.34 23.16
C PRO A 138 -4.48 -4.31 23.16
N LYS A 139 -4.20 -3.06 22.81
CA LYS A 139 -5.19 -1.96 22.75
C LYS A 139 -5.86 -1.80 21.39
N HIS A 140 -5.42 -2.53 20.37
CA HIS A 140 -5.98 -2.43 19.03
C HIS A 140 -7.31 -3.19 18.93
N ILE A 141 -8.22 -2.67 18.11
CA ILE A 141 -9.47 -3.35 17.72
C ILE A 141 -9.26 -3.96 16.33
N GLY A 142 -8.81 -5.21 16.32
CA GLY A 142 -8.29 -5.84 15.11
C GLY A 142 -6.99 -5.16 14.67
N SER A 143 -6.95 -4.59 13.46
CA SER A 143 -5.83 -3.79 12.96
C SER A 143 -6.00 -2.28 13.17
N ILE A 144 -7.08 -1.82 13.79
CA ILE A 144 -7.35 -0.41 14.05
C ILE A 144 -6.80 -0.02 15.42
N ASP A 145 -5.98 1.03 15.47
CA ASP A 145 -5.57 1.67 16.70
C ASP A 145 -6.48 2.88 16.97
N PRO A 146 -7.26 2.88 18.07
CA PRO A 146 -8.13 4.00 18.42
C PRO A 146 -7.35 5.25 18.88
N ASN A 147 -6.06 5.14 19.17
CA ASN A 147 -5.21 6.25 19.61
C ASN A 147 -3.83 6.16 18.93
N CYS A 148 -3.84 6.04 17.60
CA CYS A 148 -2.64 5.93 16.77
C CYS A 148 -1.81 7.21 16.90
N CYS A 149 -0.60 7.11 17.45
CA CYS A 149 0.35 8.22 17.51
C CYS A 149 1.05 8.40 16.16
N ILE A 150 0.72 9.46 15.44
CA ILE A 150 1.21 9.66 14.07
C ILE A 150 2.72 9.74 14.01
N SER A 151 3.32 10.49 14.92
CA SER A 151 4.77 10.69 14.96
C SER A 151 5.55 9.43 15.30
N GLU A 152 4.95 8.46 16.01
CA GLU A 152 5.57 7.15 16.21
C GLU A 152 5.59 6.36 14.90
N VAL A 153 4.48 6.31 14.16
CA VAL A 153 4.43 5.63 12.85
C VAL A 153 5.36 6.28 11.83
N VAL A 154 5.53 7.61 11.87
CA VAL A 154 6.52 8.34 11.06
C VAL A 154 7.95 7.89 11.38
N LYS A 155 8.30 7.77 12.67
CA LYS A 155 9.62 7.31 13.10
C LYS A 155 9.88 5.87 12.69
N ASP A 156 8.92 4.97 12.93
CA ASP A 156 9.04 3.55 12.57
C ASP A 156 9.25 3.36 11.06
N ALA A 157 8.49 4.10 10.24
CA ALA A 157 8.63 4.07 8.79
C ALA A 157 9.98 4.64 8.33
N TYR A 158 10.44 5.73 8.94
CA TYR A 158 11.74 6.32 8.67
C TYR A 158 12.87 5.37 9.05
N ASP A 159 12.86 4.78 10.24
CA ASP A 159 13.94 3.93 10.74
C ASP A 159 14.16 2.72 9.83
N MET A 160 13.07 2.11 9.35
CA MET A 160 13.15 0.99 8.42
C MET A 160 13.61 1.42 7.01
N ALA A 161 13.17 2.60 6.53
CA ALA A 161 13.66 3.14 5.26
C ALA A 161 15.15 3.52 5.35
N LYS A 162 15.58 4.11 6.48
CA LYS A 162 16.96 4.48 6.79
C LYS A 162 17.85 3.25 6.78
N LEU A 163 17.43 2.16 7.44
CA LEU A 163 18.16 0.90 7.46
C LEU A 163 18.38 0.32 6.05
N LEU A 164 17.38 0.42 5.16
CA LEU A 164 17.54 0.00 3.76
C LEU A 164 18.44 0.96 2.97
N CYS A 165 18.31 2.26 3.19
CA CYS A 165 19.13 3.29 2.56
C CYS A 165 20.61 3.13 2.94
N ASP A 166 20.90 2.98 4.23
CA ASP A 166 22.25 2.75 4.76
C ASP A 166 22.84 1.45 4.21
N LYS A 167 22.05 0.38 4.12
CA LYS A 167 22.52 -0.88 3.54
C LYS A 167 22.91 -0.74 2.06
N TYR A 168 22.23 0.12 1.30
CA TYR A 168 22.44 0.24 -0.14
C TYR A 168 23.45 1.32 -0.52
N TYR A 169 23.40 2.49 0.13
CA TYR A 169 24.22 3.65 -0.19
C TYR A 169 25.30 3.96 0.85
N MET A 170 25.33 3.25 1.98
CA MET A 170 26.22 3.54 3.13
C MET A 170 26.03 4.95 3.72
N ALA A 171 24.92 5.60 3.40
CA ALA A 171 24.54 6.93 3.87
C ALA A 171 23.02 7.10 3.79
N SER A 172 22.47 7.95 4.66
CA SER A 172 21.06 8.32 4.67
C SER A 172 20.87 9.73 5.25
N PRO A 173 19.86 10.49 4.78
CA PRO A 173 19.51 11.78 5.37
C PRO A 173 18.89 11.60 6.76
N GLU A 174 19.05 12.59 7.63
CA GLU A 174 18.41 12.66 8.95
C GLU A 174 16.92 13.05 8.85
N LEU A 175 16.15 12.79 9.92
CA LEU A 175 14.73 13.13 10.03
C LEU A 175 14.51 14.36 10.92
N GLU A 176 13.74 15.33 10.41
CA GLU A 176 13.19 16.43 11.21
C GLU A 176 11.66 16.31 11.25
N ILE A 177 11.05 16.20 12.44
CA ILE A 177 9.58 16.16 12.60
C ILE A 177 9.09 17.45 13.26
N GLN A 178 8.03 18.03 12.70
CA GLN A 178 7.29 19.14 13.28
C GLN A 178 5.80 18.79 13.37
N GLU A 179 5.19 18.99 14.54
CA GLU A 179 3.75 18.84 14.73
C GLU A 179 3.07 20.20 14.86
N ILE A 180 1.91 20.34 14.22
CA ILE A 180 1.04 21.51 14.29
C ILE A 180 -0.38 21.02 14.60
N ASN A 181 -0.71 20.96 15.90
CA ASN A 181 -2.05 20.62 16.35
C ASN A 181 -2.86 21.91 16.54
N ALA A 182 -3.74 22.23 15.58
CA ALA A 182 -4.52 23.46 15.60
C ALA A 182 -5.54 23.47 16.74
N SER A 183 -6.08 22.30 17.10
CA SER A 183 -7.04 22.15 18.20
C SER A 183 -6.36 22.23 19.57
N ASN A 184 -5.12 21.73 19.71
CA ASN A 184 -4.34 21.82 20.95
C ASN A 184 -2.83 21.76 20.74
N SER A 185 -2.17 22.92 20.74
CA SER A 185 -0.75 23.07 20.40
C SER A 185 0.25 22.32 21.31
N LYS A 186 -0.18 21.78 22.46
CA LYS A 186 0.67 21.04 23.41
C LYS A 186 0.46 19.53 23.39
N GLN A 187 -0.57 19.05 22.68
CA GLN A 187 -0.87 17.63 22.62
C GLN A 187 -0.28 17.00 21.36
N PRO A 188 0.34 15.81 21.48
CA PRO A 188 0.76 15.05 20.31
C PRO A 188 -0.44 14.70 19.45
N ILE A 189 -0.23 14.66 18.13
CA ILE A 189 -1.28 14.34 17.16
C ILE A 189 -1.57 12.84 17.17
N HIS A 190 -2.80 12.49 17.51
CA HIS A 190 -3.33 11.13 17.47
C HIS A 190 -4.57 11.06 16.59
N MET A 191 -4.86 9.89 16.02
CA MET A 191 -6.11 9.62 15.31
C MET A 191 -6.56 8.17 15.45
N VAL A 192 -7.79 7.87 15.05
CA VAL A 192 -8.26 6.49 14.85
C VAL A 192 -7.85 6.06 13.45
N TYR A 193 -6.91 5.11 13.32
CA TYR A 193 -6.47 4.64 12.00
C TYR A 193 -5.94 3.21 12.02
N VAL A 194 -5.57 2.70 10.85
CA VAL A 194 -4.85 1.44 10.69
C VAL A 194 -3.35 1.75 10.58
N PRO A 195 -2.54 1.56 11.65
CA PRO A 195 -1.14 2.01 11.66
C PRO A 195 -0.31 1.41 10.53
N SER A 196 -0.59 0.16 10.13
CA SER A 196 0.11 -0.51 9.04
C SER A 196 -0.15 0.10 7.66
N HIS A 197 -1.34 0.70 7.44
CA HIS A 197 -1.64 1.43 6.20
C HIS A 197 -0.84 2.73 6.15
N LEU A 198 -0.82 3.47 7.26
CA LEU A 198 -0.04 4.70 7.39
C LEU A 198 1.46 4.44 7.24
N TYR A 199 1.97 3.42 7.94
CA TYR A 199 3.34 2.95 7.82
C TYR A 199 3.73 2.66 6.37
N HIS A 200 2.89 1.91 5.63
CA HIS A 200 3.18 1.58 4.24
C HIS A 200 3.33 2.84 3.37
N MET A 201 2.41 3.81 3.50
CA MET A 201 2.49 5.07 2.75
C MET A 201 3.77 5.84 3.07
N LEU A 202 4.06 6.03 4.36
CA LEU A 202 5.24 6.77 4.81
C LEU A 202 6.54 6.07 4.43
N PHE A 203 6.61 4.75 4.57
CA PHE A 203 7.78 3.96 4.23
C PHE A 203 8.12 4.08 2.73
N GLU A 204 7.13 3.97 1.85
CA GLU A 204 7.36 4.17 0.41
C GLU A 204 7.80 5.62 0.09
N LEU A 205 7.21 6.63 0.74
CA LEU A 205 7.63 8.02 0.55
C LEU A 205 9.07 8.25 1.05
N PHE A 206 9.43 7.73 2.23
CA PHE A 206 10.78 7.85 2.78
C PHE A 206 11.82 7.20 1.88
N LYS A 207 11.57 5.98 1.37
CA LYS A 207 12.49 5.35 0.41
C LYS A 207 12.73 6.23 -0.82
N ASN A 208 11.68 6.82 -1.38
CA ASN A 208 11.80 7.71 -2.55
C ASN A 208 12.57 8.99 -2.22
N ALA A 209 12.23 9.67 -1.11
CA ALA A 209 12.89 10.87 -0.64
C ALA A 209 14.38 10.64 -0.32
N MET A 210 14.69 9.54 0.37
CA MET A 210 16.06 9.14 0.70
C MET A 210 16.88 8.83 -0.54
N ARG A 211 16.34 8.01 -1.45
CA ARG A 211 16.99 7.70 -2.72
C ARG A 211 17.30 8.97 -3.51
N ALA A 212 16.30 9.83 -3.71
CA ALA A 212 16.47 11.08 -4.45
C ALA A 212 17.52 11.98 -3.79
N THR A 213 17.48 12.11 -2.46
CA THR A 213 18.44 12.94 -1.71
C THR A 213 19.86 12.43 -1.83
N VAL A 214 20.09 11.11 -1.72
CA VAL A 214 21.43 10.52 -1.82
C VAL A 214 21.96 10.62 -3.25
N GLU A 215 21.16 10.21 -4.25
CA GLU A 215 21.55 10.23 -5.67
C GLU A 215 21.80 11.66 -6.19
N SER A 216 21.08 12.67 -5.69
CA SER A 216 21.30 14.07 -6.09
C SER A 216 22.49 14.73 -5.38
N HIS A 217 23.10 14.07 -4.40
CA HIS A 217 24.18 14.60 -3.56
C HIS A 217 25.42 13.68 -3.53
N GLU A 218 25.66 12.88 -4.57
CA GLU A 218 26.83 11.97 -4.65
C GLU A 218 28.18 12.66 -4.38
N SER A 219 28.28 13.97 -4.66
CA SER A 219 29.48 14.78 -4.42
C SER A 219 29.53 15.49 -3.06
N SER A 220 28.50 15.34 -2.22
CA SER A 220 28.41 15.99 -0.90
C SER A 220 28.49 14.96 0.22
N LEU A 221 29.33 15.23 1.22
CA LEU A 221 29.38 14.42 2.45
C LEU A 221 28.23 14.73 3.41
N VAL A 222 27.53 15.85 3.19
CA VAL A 222 26.42 16.30 4.04
C VAL A 222 25.13 16.19 3.24
N LEU A 223 24.22 15.35 3.72
CA LEU A 223 22.90 15.18 3.14
C LEU A 223 21.89 16.11 3.84
N PRO A 224 21.04 16.82 3.08
CA PRO A 224 19.96 17.59 3.69
C PRO A 224 18.94 16.63 4.36
N PRO A 225 18.38 17.01 5.52
CA PRO A 225 17.41 16.15 6.20
C PRO A 225 16.09 16.08 5.45
N VAL A 226 15.39 14.95 5.59
CA VAL A 226 13.99 14.83 5.17
C VAL A 226 13.13 15.43 6.27
N LYS A 227 12.28 16.39 5.91
CA LYS A 227 11.43 17.11 6.86
C LYS A 227 10.01 16.57 6.80
N VAL A 228 9.42 16.26 7.94
CA VAL A 228 8.04 15.84 8.06
C VAL A 228 7.26 16.83 8.91
N MET A 229 6.19 17.37 8.35
CA MET A 229 5.22 18.20 9.06
C MET A 229 3.92 17.42 9.21
N VAL A 230 3.48 17.21 10.44
CA VAL A 230 2.18 16.63 10.76
C VAL A 230 1.27 17.75 11.25
N ALA A 231 0.16 17.99 10.56
CA ALA A 231 -0.80 19.02 10.92
C ALA A 231 -2.18 18.39 11.17
N LEU A 232 -2.81 18.76 12.28
CA LEU A 232 -4.18 18.38 12.61
C LEU A 232 -5.06 19.63 12.61
N GLY A 233 -6.04 19.66 11.70
CA GLY A 233 -7.11 20.65 11.66
C GLY A 233 -8.43 20.09 12.22
N GLU A 234 -9.53 20.80 11.94
CA GLU A 234 -10.87 20.37 12.37
C GLU A 234 -11.40 19.18 11.57
N GLU A 235 -11.06 19.08 10.27
CA GLU A 235 -11.53 18.01 9.37
C GLU A 235 -10.40 17.10 8.88
N ASP A 236 -9.20 17.65 8.70
CA ASP A 236 -8.11 16.97 8.03
C ASP A 236 -6.92 16.75 8.95
N LEU A 237 -6.30 15.58 8.81
CA LEU A 237 -4.95 15.30 9.25
C LEU A 237 -4.05 15.25 8.01
N SER A 238 -3.06 16.14 7.96
CA SER A 238 -2.13 16.27 6.85
C SER A 238 -0.71 15.90 7.28
N ILE A 239 -0.04 15.05 6.50
CA ILE A 239 1.37 14.70 6.71
C ILE A 239 2.14 15.08 5.46
N LYS A 240 2.97 16.12 5.56
CA LYS A 240 3.84 16.59 4.48
C LYS A 240 5.27 16.12 4.69
N MET A 241 5.81 15.38 3.74
CA MET A 241 7.21 14.99 3.67
C MET A 241 7.92 15.82 2.59
N SER A 242 8.97 16.52 2.98
CA SER A 242 9.75 17.40 2.12
C SER A 242 11.19 16.91 2.02
N ASP A 243 11.66 16.68 0.80
CA ASP A 243 13.05 16.36 0.50
C ASP A 243 13.75 17.51 -0.25
N ARG A 244 15.07 17.38 -0.42
CA ARG A 244 15.87 18.22 -1.31
C ARG A 244 16.57 17.38 -2.37
N GLY A 245 15.92 16.35 -2.88
CA GLY A 245 16.47 15.38 -3.82
C GLY A 245 16.53 15.86 -5.28
N GLY A 246 16.61 17.17 -5.52
CA GLY A 246 16.70 17.76 -6.87
C GLY A 246 15.37 17.85 -7.62
N GLY A 247 14.29 17.24 -7.12
CA GLY A 247 12.94 17.38 -7.67
C GLY A 247 12.71 16.68 -9.01
N VAL A 248 11.52 16.88 -9.57
CA VAL A 248 11.01 16.22 -10.77
C VAL A 248 10.30 17.25 -11.66
N PRO A 249 10.54 17.26 -12.98
CA PRO A 249 9.82 18.13 -13.91
C PRO A 249 8.30 17.91 -13.83
N LEU A 250 7.52 18.99 -13.84
CA LEU A 250 6.05 18.95 -13.70
C LEU A 250 5.38 17.92 -14.64
N ARG A 251 5.84 17.86 -15.90
CA ARG A 251 5.32 16.91 -16.92
C ARG A 251 5.45 15.43 -16.55
N LYS A 252 6.31 15.08 -15.58
CA LYS A 252 6.54 13.70 -15.13
C LYS A 252 5.77 13.36 -13.86
N ILE A 253 5.18 14.33 -13.15
CA ILE A 253 4.53 14.10 -11.86
C ILE A 253 3.36 13.12 -11.98
N GLU A 254 2.49 13.28 -12.99
CA GLU A 254 1.39 12.34 -13.22
C GLU A 254 1.89 10.94 -13.57
N GLN A 255 3.02 10.84 -14.25
CA GLN A 255 3.63 9.56 -14.64
C GLN A 255 4.15 8.78 -13.43
N LEU A 256 4.52 9.45 -12.32
CA LEU A 256 4.98 8.77 -11.09
C LEU A 256 3.90 7.88 -10.45
N PHE A 257 2.63 8.12 -10.78
CA PHE A 257 1.49 7.30 -10.35
C PHE A 257 1.06 6.26 -11.41
N SER A 258 1.75 6.17 -12.54
CA SER A 258 1.45 5.18 -13.56
C SER A 258 2.12 3.85 -13.22
N TYR A 259 1.35 2.75 -13.24
CA TYR A 259 1.88 1.39 -13.04
C TYR A 259 2.82 0.93 -14.16
N MET A 260 2.77 1.60 -15.32
CA MET A 260 3.62 1.30 -16.48
C MET A 260 4.93 2.09 -16.49
N TYR A 261 5.08 3.04 -15.57
CA TYR A 261 6.23 3.95 -15.45
C TYR A 261 7.01 3.67 -14.17
N SER A 262 8.33 3.50 -14.30
CA SER A 262 9.23 3.35 -13.16
C SER A 262 10.52 4.14 -13.40
N THR A 263 11.07 4.70 -12.34
CA THR A 263 12.37 5.39 -12.32
C THR A 263 13.52 4.47 -11.91
N ALA A 264 13.24 3.16 -11.75
CA ALA A 264 14.20 2.15 -11.35
C ALA A 264 14.21 0.97 -12.34
N PRO A 265 15.36 0.30 -12.52
CA PRO A 265 15.42 -0.94 -13.29
C PRO A 265 14.56 -2.02 -12.63
N THR A 266 13.98 -2.89 -13.45
CA THR A 266 13.14 -4.01 -13.00
C THR A 266 13.93 -4.93 -12.08
N PRO A 267 13.44 -5.24 -10.86
CA PRO A 267 14.09 -6.21 -9.97
C PRO A 267 14.18 -7.59 -10.62
N GLN A 268 15.31 -8.28 -10.47
CA GLN A 268 15.43 -9.68 -10.92
C GLN A 268 14.72 -10.61 -9.92
N PRO A 269 13.94 -11.62 -10.38
CA PRO A 269 13.35 -12.61 -9.49
C PRO A 269 14.42 -13.38 -8.70
N GLY A 270 14.26 -13.51 -7.38
CA GLY A 270 15.08 -14.41 -6.54
C GLY A 270 16.12 -13.74 -5.63
N THR A 271 16.32 -12.43 -5.69
CA THR A 271 17.14 -11.71 -4.70
C THR A 271 16.29 -11.44 -3.45
N GLY A 272 16.35 -12.34 -2.46
CA GLY A 272 15.49 -12.36 -1.26
C GLY A 272 15.65 -11.18 -0.28
N GLY A 273 15.42 -9.95 -0.73
CA GLY A 273 15.30 -8.76 0.11
C GLY A 273 14.47 -7.68 -0.59
N THR A 274 13.71 -6.91 0.18
CA THR A 274 12.94 -5.77 -0.34
C THR A 274 13.93 -4.73 -0.90
N PRO A 275 13.98 -4.51 -2.23
CA PRO A 275 14.87 -3.52 -2.80
C PRO A 275 14.37 -2.11 -2.44
N LEU A 276 15.29 -1.15 -2.37
CA LEU A 276 14.94 0.24 -2.12
C LEU A 276 14.02 0.79 -3.23
N ALA A 277 14.21 0.32 -4.47
CA ALA A 277 13.31 0.56 -5.59
C ALA A 277 12.85 -0.76 -6.21
N GLY A 278 11.53 -0.91 -6.39
CA GLY A 278 10.88 -2.12 -6.91
C GLY A 278 10.27 -1.92 -8.31
N PHE A 279 9.15 -2.59 -8.59
CA PHE A 279 8.41 -2.50 -9.85
C PHE A 279 7.81 -1.11 -10.20
N GLY A 280 8.01 -0.09 -9.36
CA GLY A 280 7.36 1.23 -9.53
C GLY A 280 5.94 1.33 -8.95
N TYR A 281 5.49 0.31 -8.19
CA TYR A 281 4.11 0.25 -7.69
C TYR A 281 3.92 0.94 -6.33
N GLY A 282 5.00 1.40 -5.68
CA GLY A 282 4.96 1.98 -4.34
C GLY A 282 4.06 3.23 -4.25
N LEU A 283 4.36 4.26 -5.05
CA LEU A 283 3.59 5.51 -5.06
C LEU A 283 2.10 5.33 -5.41
N PRO A 284 1.72 4.62 -6.51
CA PRO A 284 0.30 4.44 -6.82
C PRO A 284 -0.44 3.64 -5.74
N ILE A 285 0.17 2.58 -5.18
CA ILE A 285 -0.45 1.82 -4.09
C ILE A 285 -0.57 2.65 -2.81
N SER A 286 0.44 3.44 -2.44
CA SER A 286 0.36 4.36 -1.30
C SER A 286 -0.80 5.36 -1.45
N ARG A 287 -1.02 5.89 -2.66
CA ARG A 287 -2.18 6.75 -2.93
C ARG A 287 -3.51 6.01 -2.76
N LEU A 288 -3.60 4.73 -3.13
CA LEU A 288 -4.80 3.92 -2.90
C LEU A 288 -5.06 3.68 -1.41
N TYR A 289 -4.02 3.47 -0.60
CA TYR A 289 -4.17 3.38 0.86
C TYR A 289 -4.74 4.66 1.47
N ALA A 290 -4.29 5.84 1.01
CA ALA A 290 -4.86 7.12 1.45
C ALA A 290 -6.33 7.24 1.03
N LYS A 291 -6.64 6.98 -0.25
CA LYS A 291 -8.00 7.06 -0.81
C LYS A 291 -8.98 6.07 -0.19
N TYR A 292 -8.51 4.93 0.32
CA TYR A 292 -9.36 3.88 0.89
C TYR A 292 -10.25 4.39 2.03
N PHE A 293 -9.72 5.29 2.87
CA PHE A 293 -10.48 5.96 3.93
C PHE A 293 -10.74 7.44 3.61
N GLN A 294 -11.05 7.76 2.34
CA GLN A 294 -11.45 9.09 1.87
C GLN A 294 -10.35 10.18 2.01
N GLY A 295 -9.10 9.76 2.14
CA GLY A 295 -7.93 10.62 2.06
C GLY A 295 -7.40 10.78 0.63
N ASP A 296 -6.18 11.30 0.49
CA ASP A 296 -5.46 11.36 -0.77
C ASP A 296 -3.93 11.43 -0.55
N LEU A 297 -3.15 11.19 -1.60
CA LEU A 297 -1.71 11.39 -1.61
C LEU A 297 -1.32 12.20 -2.85
N GLN A 298 -0.71 13.35 -2.63
CA GLN A 298 -0.33 14.31 -3.67
C GLN A 298 1.17 14.59 -3.65
N LEU A 299 1.74 14.88 -4.83
CA LEU A 299 3.15 15.23 -5.00
C LEU A 299 3.26 16.61 -5.66
N PHE A 300 4.12 17.45 -5.10
CA PHE A 300 4.45 18.78 -5.61
C PHE A 300 5.96 18.91 -5.65
N SER A 301 6.53 19.10 -6.83
CA SER A 301 7.98 19.13 -6.99
C SER A 301 8.45 20.44 -7.62
N MET A 302 9.63 20.87 -7.19
CA MET A 302 10.35 22.00 -7.77
C MET A 302 11.64 21.46 -8.38
N GLU A 303 11.66 21.32 -9.71
CA GLU A 303 12.81 20.83 -10.46
C GLU A 303 14.06 21.68 -10.16
N GLY A 304 15.15 21.01 -9.82
CA GLY A 304 16.40 21.62 -9.36
C GLY A 304 16.48 21.83 -7.84
N PHE A 305 15.41 21.55 -7.07
CA PHE A 305 15.40 21.74 -5.61
C PHE A 305 14.99 20.49 -4.84
N GLY A 306 13.76 20.01 -5.01
CA GLY A 306 13.21 18.93 -4.15
C GLY A 306 11.72 18.68 -4.36
N THR A 307 11.16 17.76 -3.59
CA THR A 307 9.76 17.35 -3.67
C THR A 307 9.06 17.39 -2.31
N ASP A 308 7.83 17.89 -2.31
CA ASP A 308 6.87 17.77 -1.22
C ASP A 308 5.85 16.68 -1.57
N ALA A 309 5.71 15.67 -0.71
CA ALA A 309 4.66 14.67 -0.75
C ALA A 309 3.69 14.88 0.41
N VAL A 310 2.38 14.94 0.14
CA VAL A 310 1.38 15.20 1.17
C VAL A 310 0.37 14.05 1.22
N ILE A 311 0.23 13.44 2.39
CA ILE A 311 -0.84 12.50 2.72
C ILE A 311 -1.94 13.28 3.44
N TYR A 312 -3.17 13.18 2.96
CA TYR A 312 -4.37 13.70 3.60
C TYR A 312 -5.19 12.54 4.15
N LEU A 313 -5.62 12.64 5.41
CA LEU A 313 -6.46 11.69 6.12
C LEU A 313 -7.63 12.43 6.80
N LYS A 314 -8.71 11.70 7.09
CA LYS A 314 -9.88 12.15 7.84
C LYS A 314 -9.82 11.68 9.29
#